data_AF-A0A812VWG6-F1
#
_entry.id   AF-A0A812VWG6-F1
#
_cell.length_a   1.000
_cell.length_b   1.000
_cell.length_c   1.000
_cell.angle_alpha   90.00
_cell.angle_beta   90.00
_cell.angle_gamma   90.00
#
_symmetry.space_group_name_H-M   'P 1'
#
loop_
_entity.id
_entity.type
_entity.pdbx_description
1 polymer ?
#
loop_
_entity_poly.entity_id
_entity_poly.type
_entity_poly.pdbx_seq_one_letter_code
_entity_poly.pdbx_strand_id
1 'polypeptide(L)'
;MQTVGVEPSPDHHGRADYNQQEFQALADEATRLRLQCMFGLLSVRPIKRLIHKLKVKPRLQTPEQQQKLRDIVAAYDGSDDAADTGYRLRAASCLFTYNSAELSEDWWEPFVAWLQTLEFVFRWTATMETSLRSGIEGRLHLHVFMEFNKAVDWTGLRAVTFNGVRPNAQATAGRGAKMREMKNHGHFYVFADKVGTLKVATSGYEPWKDYPVKGWWLDSLWSEHKLTHDVYLRYACQVRLGFVGRLKQVESVRFHERLGEYQAEQLATEQRLQALKRPFRPEVLAALQPWADQYSADQLRYKFLVLRGGSRTGKSTLAKSLGDVYGWGSPYIQTVQGAPAPDLKEFDKESHGYILFDNVNDMQFVLDYRALVQSNNSVHTLGQSQTGMYAYRVWVYKVPIVMTVDDSAVWNSHEPWIRENMFELVLRGPCYE
;
A
#
# COMPACT_ATOMS: atom_id res chain seq x y z
N MET A 1 -61.96 -76.82 54.90
CA MET A 1 -62.27 -75.69 54.00
C MET A 1 -62.90 -74.59 54.84
N GLN A 2 -62.18 -73.47 55.03
CA GLN A 2 -62.66 -72.07 55.20
C GLN A 2 -61.67 -71.27 56.07
N THR A 3 -61.02 -70.33 55.37
CA THR A 3 -60.42 -69.04 55.72
C THR A 3 -60.28 -68.62 57.20
N VAL A 4 -59.05 -68.26 57.58
CA VAL A 4 -58.76 -67.16 58.51
C VAL A 4 -57.60 -66.34 57.91
N GLY A 5 -57.78 -65.02 57.83
CA GLY A 5 -56.87 -64.07 57.23
C GLY A 5 -55.66 -63.72 58.09
N VAL A 6 -54.62 -63.20 57.44
CA VAL A 6 -53.41 -62.64 58.06
C VAL A 6 -53.31 -61.17 57.65
N GLU A 7 -53.08 -60.31 58.65
CA GLU A 7 -52.96 -58.85 58.57
C GLU A 7 -51.74 -58.36 57.78
N PRO A 8 -51.77 -57.14 57.22
CA PRO A 8 -50.64 -56.55 56.52
C PRO A 8 -49.63 -55.90 57.48
N SER A 9 -48.34 -56.16 57.24
CA SER A 9 -47.21 -55.54 57.92
C SER A 9 -47.02 -54.07 57.48
N PRO A 10 -46.79 -53.11 58.40
CA PRO A 10 -46.61 -51.71 58.07
C PRO A 10 -45.12 -51.38 57.96
N ASP A 11 -44.56 -51.28 56.74
CA ASP A 11 -43.23 -50.63 56.58
C ASP A 11 -42.80 -50.30 55.12
N HIS A 12 -43.66 -49.69 54.30
CA HIS A 12 -43.29 -49.28 52.93
C HIS A 12 -43.49 -47.80 52.55
N HIS A 13 -43.83 -46.91 53.49
CA HIS A 13 -43.99 -45.49 53.18
C HIS A 13 -42.73 -44.62 53.41
N GLY A 14 -41.68 -45.11 54.06
CA GLY A 14 -40.48 -44.30 54.35
C GLY A 14 -39.44 -44.15 53.22
N ARG A 15 -39.44 -45.02 52.21
CA ARG A 15 -38.40 -45.04 51.15
C ARG A 15 -38.73 -44.24 49.88
N ALA A 16 -40.00 -43.88 49.66
CA ALA A 16 -40.42 -43.12 48.49
C ALA A 16 -40.13 -41.60 48.67
N ASP A 17 -40.45 -41.05 49.83
CA ASP A 17 -40.27 -39.61 50.12
C ASP A 17 -38.80 -39.17 50.16
N TYR A 18 -37.91 -40.03 50.66
CA TYR A 18 -36.47 -39.74 50.74
C TYR A 18 -35.83 -39.52 49.36
N ASN A 19 -36.35 -40.19 48.33
CA ASN A 19 -35.83 -40.10 46.96
C ASN A 19 -36.36 -38.87 46.19
N GLN A 20 -37.53 -38.35 46.58
CA GLN A 20 -38.12 -37.17 45.95
C GLN A 20 -37.40 -35.88 46.38
N GLN A 21 -37.03 -35.79 47.66
CA GLN A 21 -36.27 -34.66 48.20
C GLN A 21 -34.86 -34.58 47.59
N GLU A 22 -34.18 -35.71 47.41
CA GLU A 22 -32.84 -35.74 46.79
C GLU A 22 -32.87 -35.30 45.31
N PHE A 23 -33.88 -35.74 44.54
CA PHE A 23 -34.05 -35.30 43.15
C PHE A 23 -34.33 -33.80 43.07
N GLN A 24 -35.21 -33.29 43.93
CA GLN A 24 -35.58 -31.88 43.94
C GLN A 24 -34.37 -31.00 44.30
N ALA A 25 -33.55 -31.41 45.28
CA ALA A 25 -32.31 -30.72 45.63
C ALA A 25 -31.31 -30.66 44.46
N LEU A 26 -31.14 -31.76 43.72
CA LEU A 26 -30.25 -31.81 42.56
C LEU A 26 -30.78 -30.97 41.37
N ALA A 27 -32.10 -30.94 41.16
CA ALA A 27 -32.73 -30.12 40.12
C ALA A 27 -32.62 -28.62 40.43
N ASP A 28 -32.79 -28.24 41.70
CA ASP A 28 -32.66 -26.86 42.14
C ASP A 28 -31.20 -26.40 42.10
N GLU A 29 -30.26 -27.28 42.44
CA GLU A 29 -28.82 -27.03 42.27
C GLU A 29 -28.42 -26.89 40.78
N ALA A 30 -28.96 -27.72 39.88
CA ALA A 30 -28.77 -27.57 38.43
C ALA A 30 -29.24 -26.19 37.94
N THR A 31 -30.41 -25.77 38.41
CA THR A 31 -31.03 -24.49 38.03
C THR A 31 -30.22 -23.30 38.56
N ARG A 32 -29.72 -23.38 39.80
CA ARG A 32 -28.86 -22.35 40.41
C ARG A 32 -27.52 -22.22 39.68
N LEU A 33 -26.85 -23.34 39.41
CA LEU A 33 -25.58 -23.34 38.68
C LEU A 33 -25.74 -22.79 37.27
N ARG A 34 -26.87 -23.07 36.60
CA ARG A 34 -27.20 -22.49 35.28
C ARG A 34 -27.23 -20.97 35.32
N LEU A 35 -27.93 -20.38 36.29
CA LEU A 35 -27.97 -18.92 36.45
C LEU A 35 -26.55 -18.36 36.62
N GLN A 36 -25.73 -19.00 37.45
CA GLN A 36 -24.32 -18.59 37.64
C GLN A 36 -23.47 -18.72 36.35
N CYS A 37 -23.70 -19.74 35.53
CA CYS A 37 -23.03 -19.86 34.22
C CYS A 37 -23.53 -18.80 33.21
N MET A 38 -24.82 -18.47 33.20
CA MET A 38 -25.36 -17.40 32.34
C MET A 38 -24.78 -16.02 32.66
N PHE A 39 -24.46 -15.76 33.93
CA PHE A 39 -23.78 -14.55 34.36
C PHE A 39 -22.24 -14.65 34.33
N GLY A 40 -21.67 -15.70 33.73
CA GLY A 40 -20.22 -15.87 33.56
C GLY A 40 -19.45 -16.15 34.85
N LEU A 41 -20.13 -16.45 35.96
CA LEU A 41 -19.52 -16.63 37.28
C LEU A 41 -18.93 -18.03 37.51
N LEU A 42 -19.29 -19.02 36.67
CA LEU A 42 -18.83 -20.40 36.79
C LEU A 42 -18.61 -21.07 35.43
N SER A 43 -17.62 -21.98 35.38
CA SER A 43 -17.42 -22.90 34.26
C SER A 43 -18.59 -23.86 34.11
N VAL A 44 -18.85 -24.35 32.90
CA VAL A 44 -19.97 -25.26 32.57
C VAL A 44 -19.76 -26.71 33.09
N ARG A 45 -18.55 -27.04 33.55
CA ARG A 45 -18.18 -28.41 34.01
C ARG A 45 -19.02 -28.95 35.19
N PRO A 46 -19.37 -28.18 36.23
CA PRO A 46 -20.21 -28.65 37.34
C PRO A 46 -21.63 -29.04 36.89
N ILE A 47 -22.22 -28.26 35.97
CA ILE A 47 -23.56 -28.54 35.42
C ILE A 47 -23.57 -29.84 34.63
N LYS A 48 -22.59 -30.08 33.74
CA LYS A 48 -22.50 -31.33 32.97
C LYS A 48 -22.38 -32.56 33.87
N ARG A 49 -21.64 -32.47 34.99
CA ARG A 49 -21.54 -33.55 35.98
C ARG A 49 -22.87 -33.81 36.69
N LEU A 50 -23.61 -32.76 37.02
CA LEU A 50 -24.90 -32.87 37.70
C LEU A 50 -25.98 -33.46 36.77
N ILE A 51 -26.05 -33.01 35.52
CA ILE A 51 -26.94 -33.58 34.49
C ILE A 51 -26.61 -35.05 34.25
N HIS A 52 -25.32 -35.43 34.21
CA HIS A 52 -24.93 -36.83 34.08
C HIS A 52 -25.39 -37.67 35.29
N LYS A 53 -25.23 -37.18 36.53
CA LYS A 53 -25.76 -37.85 37.73
C LYS A 53 -27.28 -38.02 37.68
N LEU A 54 -28.01 -37.03 37.16
CA LEU A 54 -29.46 -37.10 36.97
C LEU A 54 -29.87 -38.11 35.89
N LYS A 55 -29.07 -38.25 34.82
CA LYS A 55 -29.32 -39.22 33.73
C LYS A 55 -29.01 -40.67 34.13
N VAL A 56 -28.06 -40.91 35.03
CA VAL A 56 -27.57 -42.26 35.37
C VAL A 56 -28.39 -42.95 36.46
N LYS A 57 -29.33 -42.28 37.15
CA LYS A 57 -30.26 -42.91 38.11
C LYS A 57 -31.54 -43.39 37.37
N PRO A 58 -31.67 -44.67 36.95
CA PRO A 58 -32.71 -45.11 36.02
C PRO A 58 -34.00 -45.57 36.73
N ARG A 59 -33.98 -45.72 38.06
CA ARG A 59 -35.07 -46.36 38.82
C ARG A 59 -36.11 -45.42 39.43
N LEU A 60 -35.99 -44.11 39.26
CA LEU A 60 -36.78 -43.14 40.01
C LEU A 60 -37.06 -41.88 39.17
N GLN A 61 -37.88 -42.01 38.13
CA GLN A 61 -38.42 -40.84 37.47
C GLN A 61 -39.89 -41.06 37.15
N THR A 62 -40.77 -40.47 37.96
CA THR A 62 -42.17 -40.28 37.58
C THR A 62 -42.23 -39.50 36.26
N PRO A 63 -43.32 -39.59 35.47
CA PRO A 63 -43.45 -38.84 34.22
C PRO A 63 -43.15 -37.34 34.38
N GLU A 64 -43.52 -36.73 35.51
CA GLU A 64 -43.22 -35.34 35.85
C GLU A 64 -41.72 -35.08 36.04
N GLN A 65 -41.00 -35.97 36.71
CA GLN A 65 -39.54 -35.86 36.89
C GLN A 65 -38.79 -36.04 35.57
N GLN A 66 -39.28 -36.93 34.70
CA GLN A 66 -38.74 -37.10 33.34
C GLN A 66 -38.96 -35.85 32.51
N GLN A 67 -40.14 -35.22 32.61
CA GLN A 67 -40.43 -33.98 31.90
C GLN A 67 -39.55 -32.84 32.42
N LYS A 68 -39.42 -32.66 33.74
CA LYS A 68 -38.55 -31.63 34.34
C LYS A 68 -37.08 -31.83 33.95
N LEU A 69 -36.59 -33.07 33.88
CA LEU A 69 -35.25 -33.37 33.39
C LEU A 69 -35.10 -33.06 31.89
N ARG A 70 -36.11 -33.38 31.07
CA ARG A 70 -36.14 -33.00 29.64
C ARG A 70 -36.13 -31.49 29.47
N ASP A 71 -36.86 -30.74 30.29
CA ASP A 71 -36.89 -29.28 30.23
C ASP A 71 -35.53 -28.68 30.64
N ILE A 72 -34.87 -29.22 31.67
CA ILE A 72 -33.52 -28.82 32.08
C ILE A 72 -32.49 -29.13 30.97
N VAL A 73 -32.61 -30.27 30.30
CA VAL A 73 -31.71 -30.67 29.20
C VAL A 73 -32.00 -29.87 27.93
N ALA A 74 -33.26 -29.67 27.55
CA ALA A 74 -33.64 -28.88 26.38
C ALA A 74 -33.26 -27.39 26.55
N ALA A 75 -33.40 -26.85 27.75
CA ALA A 75 -32.95 -25.49 28.06
C ALA A 75 -31.42 -25.35 28.14
N TYR A 76 -30.68 -26.46 28.19
CA TYR A 76 -29.22 -26.53 28.10
C TYR A 76 -28.75 -26.72 26.66
N ASP A 77 -29.39 -27.63 25.91
CA ASP A 77 -29.08 -27.91 24.51
C ASP A 77 -29.58 -26.80 23.56
N GLY A 78 -30.53 -25.97 24.01
CA GLY A 78 -31.08 -24.82 23.30
C GLY A 78 -30.21 -23.55 23.31
N SER A 79 -29.04 -23.56 23.97
CA SER A 79 -28.06 -22.47 23.87
C SER A 79 -26.81 -22.95 23.10
N ASP A 80 -26.78 -22.66 21.80
CA ASP A 80 -25.60 -22.55 20.93
C ASP A 80 -24.68 -23.77 20.72
N ASP A 81 -25.07 -24.98 21.11
CA ASP A 81 -24.32 -26.21 20.79
C ASP A 81 -24.86 -26.92 19.53
N ALA A 82 -25.53 -26.19 18.63
CA ALA A 82 -25.72 -26.60 17.24
C ALA A 82 -24.37 -26.56 16.50
N ALA A 83 -23.52 -27.55 16.79
CA ALA A 83 -22.67 -28.27 15.87
C ALA A 83 -22.05 -27.41 14.72
N ASP A 84 -21.01 -26.62 15.03
CA ASP A 84 -20.02 -26.15 14.05
C ASP A 84 -19.14 -27.34 13.63
N THR A 85 -19.71 -28.31 12.89
CA THR A 85 -19.08 -29.62 12.58
C THR A 85 -17.93 -29.55 11.59
N GLY A 86 -17.43 -28.37 11.23
CA GLY A 86 -16.33 -28.19 10.28
C GLY A 86 -15.10 -27.48 10.83
N TYR A 87 -15.22 -26.67 11.89
CA TYR A 87 -14.12 -25.82 12.32
C TYR A 87 -13.21 -26.53 13.33
N ARG A 88 -11.92 -26.65 13.01
CA ARG A 88 -10.90 -27.16 13.93
C ARG A 88 -9.60 -26.37 13.81
N LEU A 89 -9.19 -25.71 14.89
CA LEU A 89 -7.91 -25.01 14.99
C LEU A 89 -6.87 -25.90 15.67
N ARG A 90 -5.85 -26.31 14.92
CA ARG A 90 -4.66 -27.00 15.45
C ARG A 90 -3.43 -26.15 15.21
N ALA A 91 -2.94 -25.47 16.24
CA ALA A 91 -1.86 -24.50 16.06
C ALA A 91 -1.04 -24.29 17.33
N ALA A 92 0.26 -24.01 17.16
CA ALA A 92 1.13 -23.53 18.25
C ALA A 92 1.14 -21.99 18.35
N SER A 93 0.59 -21.32 17.34
CA SER A 93 0.42 -19.87 17.26
C SER A 93 -0.58 -19.51 16.17
N CYS A 94 -1.26 -18.39 16.34
CA CYS A 94 -2.33 -17.96 15.45
C CYS A 94 -2.44 -16.44 15.42
N LEU A 95 -2.67 -15.88 14.24
CA LEU A 95 -3.15 -14.51 14.08
C LEU A 95 -4.67 -14.52 14.24
N PHE A 96 -5.19 -13.66 15.10
CA PHE A 96 -6.62 -13.45 15.27
C PHE A 96 -6.99 -12.02 14.87
N THR A 97 -8.06 -11.88 14.11
CA THR A 97 -8.61 -10.58 13.70
C THR A 97 -10.04 -10.45 14.20
N TYR A 98 -10.31 -9.45 15.03
CA TYR A 98 -11.64 -9.12 15.55
C TYR A 98 -12.18 -7.94 14.77
N ASN A 99 -13.35 -8.13 14.18
CA ASN A 99 -14.01 -7.10 13.39
C ASN A 99 -15.48 -7.04 13.82
N SER A 100 -15.92 -5.89 14.30
CA SER A 100 -17.30 -5.62 14.71
C SER A 100 -17.68 -4.21 14.29
N ALA A 101 -18.96 -3.99 13.99
CA ALA A 101 -19.48 -2.65 13.73
C ALA A 101 -19.52 -1.79 15.01
N GLU A 102 -19.53 -2.43 16.18
CA GLU A 102 -19.58 -1.78 17.50
C GLU A 102 -18.18 -1.52 18.08
N LEU A 103 -17.12 -1.90 17.36
CA LEU A 103 -15.75 -1.77 17.85
C LEU A 103 -15.34 -0.29 17.88
N SER A 104 -15.06 0.22 19.08
CA SER A 104 -14.59 1.59 19.32
C SER A 104 -13.20 1.58 19.97
N GLU A 105 -12.58 2.76 20.08
CA GLU A 105 -11.28 2.89 20.75
C GLU A 105 -11.30 2.47 22.23
N ASP A 106 -12.45 2.59 22.89
CA ASP A 106 -12.66 2.22 24.30
C ASP A 106 -12.54 0.71 24.54
N TRP A 107 -12.61 -0.10 23.48
CA TRP A 107 -12.40 -1.54 23.58
C TRP A 107 -10.93 -1.90 23.77
N TRP A 108 -9.99 -0.97 23.53
CA TRP A 108 -8.56 -1.27 23.55
C TRP A 108 -8.05 -1.74 24.92
N GLU A 109 -8.25 -0.93 25.96
CA GLU A 109 -7.75 -1.27 27.30
C GLU A 109 -8.40 -2.55 27.85
N PRO A 110 -9.73 -2.75 27.75
CA PRO A 110 -10.35 -4.02 28.12
C PRO A 110 -9.84 -5.21 27.29
N PHE A 111 -9.55 -5.03 26.01
CA PHE A 111 -9.00 -6.08 25.15
C PHE A 111 -7.60 -6.49 25.61
N VAL A 112 -6.72 -5.53 25.86
CA VAL A 112 -5.37 -5.80 26.37
C VAL A 112 -5.41 -6.44 27.75
N ALA A 113 -6.26 -5.96 28.66
CA ALA A 113 -6.45 -6.57 29.98
C ALA A 113 -6.96 -8.01 29.87
N TRP A 114 -7.93 -8.27 28.98
CA TRP A 114 -8.41 -9.63 28.71
C TRP A 114 -7.31 -10.55 28.20
N LEU A 115 -6.46 -10.10 27.27
CA LEU A 115 -5.32 -10.90 26.78
C LEU A 115 -4.39 -11.34 27.91
N GLN A 116 -4.18 -10.50 28.92
CA GLN A 116 -3.35 -10.82 30.09
C GLN A 116 -3.97 -11.90 30.99
N THR A 117 -5.28 -12.13 30.93
CA THR A 117 -5.96 -13.19 31.70
C THR A 117 -5.89 -14.57 31.05
N LEU A 118 -5.44 -14.66 29.79
CA LEU A 118 -5.44 -15.92 29.04
C LEU A 118 -4.25 -16.82 29.42
N GLU A 119 -4.43 -17.67 30.43
CA GLU A 119 -3.37 -18.57 30.96
C GLU A 119 -2.79 -19.55 29.94
N PHE A 120 -3.48 -19.83 28.83
CA PHE A 120 -2.98 -20.71 27.77
C PHE A 120 -2.08 -20.00 26.74
N VAL A 121 -2.01 -18.68 26.79
CA VAL A 121 -1.17 -17.84 25.92
C VAL A 121 0.20 -17.66 26.58
N PHE A 122 1.25 -17.92 25.81
CA PHE A 122 2.64 -17.72 26.22
C PHE A 122 3.11 -16.29 25.91
N ARG A 123 2.85 -15.82 24.69
CA ARG A 123 3.23 -14.48 24.20
C ARG A 123 2.16 -13.94 23.29
N TRP A 124 2.01 -12.63 23.27
CA TRP A 124 1.10 -11.97 22.34
C TRP A 124 1.63 -10.59 21.90
N THR A 125 1.21 -10.20 20.71
CA THR A 125 1.30 -8.83 20.20
C THR A 125 -0.07 -8.46 19.66
N ALA A 126 -0.57 -7.28 20.00
CA ALA A 126 -1.87 -6.79 19.58
C ALA A 126 -1.75 -5.40 18.94
N THR A 127 -2.64 -5.11 18.01
CA THR A 127 -2.80 -3.75 17.46
C THR A 127 -4.27 -3.44 17.17
N MET A 128 -4.62 -2.17 17.31
CA MET A 128 -5.85 -1.57 16.84
C MET A 128 -5.54 -0.74 15.59
N GLU A 129 -6.34 -0.92 14.55
CA GLU A 129 -6.15 -0.27 13.25
C GLU A 129 -7.47 0.24 12.69
N THR A 130 -7.40 1.27 11.85
CA THR A 130 -8.48 1.68 10.96
C THR A 130 -8.54 0.79 9.73
N SER A 131 -9.75 0.49 9.28
CA SER A 131 -10.01 -0.35 8.12
C SER A 131 -9.97 0.48 6.83
N LEU A 132 -8.81 0.54 6.19
CA LEU A 132 -8.60 1.32 4.95
C LEU A 132 -9.43 0.83 3.75
N ARG A 133 -10.02 -0.36 3.82
CA ARG A 133 -10.83 -0.98 2.74
C ARG A 133 -12.31 -1.12 3.10
N SER A 134 -12.72 -0.59 4.24
CA SER A 134 -14.13 -0.59 4.65
C SER A 134 -14.90 0.48 3.88
N GLY A 135 -16.13 0.19 3.48
CA GLY A 135 -17.06 1.20 2.96
C GLY A 135 -17.57 2.17 4.03
N ILE A 136 -17.28 1.89 5.31
CA ILE A 136 -17.55 2.75 6.45
C ILE A 136 -16.23 3.39 6.88
N GLU A 137 -16.16 4.71 6.75
CA GLU A 137 -15.02 5.53 7.19
C GLU A 137 -14.79 5.38 8.69
N GLY A 138 -13.53 5.28 9.10
CA GLY A 138 -13.14 5.17 10.51
C GLY A 138 -13.45 3.83 11.17
N ARG A 139 -13.98 2.81 10.45
CA ARG A 139 -14.23 1.47 11.02
C ARG A 139 -12.95 0.89 11.61
N LEU A 140 -13.02 0.40 12.84
CA LEU A 140 -11.88 -0.17 13.55
C LEU A 140 -11.89 -1.70 13.52
N HIS A 141 -10.70 -2.29 13.61
CA HIS A 141 -10.51 -3.72 13.87
C HIS A 141 -9.30 -3.96 14.77
N LEU A 142 -9.29 -5.10 15.45
CA LEU A 142 -8.18 -5.53 16.31
C LEU A 142 -7.48 -6.73 15.67
N HIS A 143 -6.15 -6.72 15.68
CA HIS A 143 -5.34 -7.90 15.41
C HIS A 143 -4.61 -8.32 16.67
N VAL A 144 -4.48 -9.62 16.89
CA VAL A 144 -3.56 -10.16 17.90
C VAL A 144 -2.89 -11.41 17.36
N PHE A 145 -1.58 -11.45 17.39
CA PHE A 145 -0.82 -12.68 17.17
C PHE A 145 -0.54 -13.31 18.53
N MET A 146 -0.98 -14.55 18.73
CA MET A 146 -0.80 -15.30 19.96
C MET A 146 0.10 -16.51 19.72
N GLU A 147 1.03 -16.73 20.64
CA GLU A 147 1.69 -18.02 20.84
C GLU A 147 1.10 -18.74 22.04
N PHE A 148 0.92 -20.05 21.94
CA PHE A 148 0.32 -20.83 23.01
C PHE A 148 1.38 -21.61 23.80
N ASN A 149 1.12 -21.83 25.09
CA ASN A 149 1.96 -22.65 25.97
C ASN A 149 2.13 -24.09 25.45
N LYS A 150 1.08 -24.62 24.83
CA LYS A 150 1.06 -25.89 24.09
C LYS A 150 0.23 -25.70 22.83
N ALA A 151 0.50 -26.49 21.80
CA ALA A 151 -0.33 -26.49 20.61
C ALA A 151 -1.79 -26.75 20.99
N VAL A 152 -2.68 -25.84 20.57
CA VAL A 152 -4.11 -25.94 20.84
C VAL A 152 -4.75 -26.87 19.82
N ASP A 153 -5.82 -27.54 20.23
CA ASP A 153 -6.70 -28.32 19.35
C ASP A 153 -8.13 -27.98 19.74
N TRP A 154 -8.69 -26.95 19.09
CA TRP A 154 -10.01 -26.42 19.42
C TRP A 154 -11.00 -26.69 18.31
N THR A 155 -12.22 -27.11 18.65
CA THR A 155 -13.36 -27.28 17.73
C THR A 155 -14.21 -26.00 17.60
N GLY A 156 -13.70 -24.87 18.09
CA GLY A 156 -14.39 -23.59 18.14
C GLY A 156 -13.50 -22.51 18.74
N LEU A 157 -13.92 -21.24 18.64
CA LEU A 157 -13.12 -20.09 19.07
C LEU A 157 -13.63 -19.43 20.36
N ARG A 158 -14.45 -20.13 21.15
CA ARG A 158 -15.01 -19.61 22.41
C ARG A 158 -13.94 -19.12 23.39
N ALA A 159 -12.80 -19.81 23.46
CA ALA A 159 -11.69 -19.46 24.35
C ALA A 159 -10.99 -18.14 23.99
N VAL A 160 -11.16 -17.68 22.74
CA VAL A 160 -10.60 -16.42 22.21
C VAL A 160 -11.70 -15.52 21.68
N THR A 161 -12.93 -15.65 22.18
CA THR A 161 -14.03 -14.73 21.86
C THR A 161 -13.97 -13.58 22.84
N PHE A 162 -13.98 -12.35 22.34
CA PHE A 162 -13.89 -11.13 23.16
C PHE A 162 -15.13 -10.27 22.91
N ASN A 163 -15.83 -9.85 23.97
CA ASN A 163 -17.06 -9.06 23.88
C ASN A 163 -18.08 -9.62 22.87
N GLY A 164 -18.28 -10.93 22.86
CA GLY A 164 -19.19 -11.60 21.92
C GLY A 164 -18.68 -11.69 20.47
N VAL A 165 -17.53 -11.10 20.15
CA VAL A 165 -16.95 -11.12 18.80
C VAL A 165 -16.07 -12.36 18.63
N ARG A 166 -16.48 -13.25 17.73
CA ARG A 166 -15.67 -14.38 17.27
C ARG A 166 -14.61 -13.87 16.27
N PRO A 167 -13.30 -14.08 16.52
CA PRO A 167 -12.28 -13.62 15.59
C PRO A 167 -12.20 -14.49 14.33
N ASN A 168 -11.67 -13.92 13.25
CA ASN A 168 -11.06 -14.71 12.18
C ASN A 168 -9.70 -15.24 12.67
N ALA A 169 -9.38 -16.49 12.36
CA ALA A 169 -8.17 -17.15 12.87
C ALA A 169 -7.32 -17.68 11.72
N GLN A 170 -6.03 -17.31 11.70
CA GLN A 170 -5.04 -17.76 10.74
C GLN A 170 -3.87 -18.43 11.47
N ALA A 171 -3.86 -19.76 11.46
CA ALA A 171 -2.81 -20.55 12.09
C ALA A 171 -1.46 -20.34 11.37
N THR A 172 -0.38 -20.31 12.15
CA THR A 172 0.97 -20.22 11.57
C THR A 172 1.36 -21.53 10.87
N ALA A 173 1.67 -21.45 9.58
CA ALA A 173 2.18 -22.58 8.80
C ALA A 173 3.71 -22.63 8.85
N GLY A 174 4.27 -23.58 9.61
CA GLY A 174 5.72 -23.79 9.72
C GLY A 174 6.04 -25.14 10.35
N ARG A 175 7.28 -25.62 10.18
CA ARG A 175 7.80 -26.83 10.84
C ARG A 175 9.27 -26.62 11.23
N GLY A 176 9.70 -27.28 12.30
CA GLY A 176 11.09 -27.24 12.77
C GLY A 176 11.61 -25.83 13.04
N ALA A 177 12.87 -25.56 12.68
CA ALA A 177 13.54 -24.27 12.89
C ALA A 177 12.79 -23.09 12.24
N LYS A 178 12.13 -23.31 11.09
CA LYS A 178 11.35 -22.29 10.38
C LYS A 178 10.13 -21.81 11.17
N MET A 179 9.61 -22.62 12.11
CA MET A 179 8.47 -22.24 12.94
C MET A 179 8.73 -20.99 13.78
N ARG A 180 9.94 -20.88 14.35
CA ARG A 180 10.29 -19.73 15.20
C ARG A 180 10.34 -18.43 14.40
N GLU A 181 10.92 -18.49 13.21
CA GLU A 181 10.95 -17.36 12.28
C GLU A 181 9.55 -16.92 11.87
N MET A 182 8.68 -17.87 11.49
CA MET A 182 7.29 -17.57 11.10
C MET A 182 6.49 -16.93 12.22
N LYS A 183 6.70 -17.37 13.47
CA LYS A 183 6.06 -16.76 14.63
C LYS A 183 6.59 -15.35 14.90
N ASN A 184 7.89 -15.13 14.77
CA ASN A 184 8.50 -13.80 14.92
C ASN A 184 8.00 -12.85 13.82
N HIS A 185 7.84 -13.35 12.60
CA HIS A 185 7.21 -12.61 11.51
C HIS A 185 5.75 -12.26 11.84
N GLY A 186 4.98 -13.20 12.41
CA GLY A 186 3.61 -12.96 12.88
C GLY A 186 3.52 -11.87 13.96
N HIS A 187 4.39 -11.91 14.97
CA HIS A 187 4.50 -10.85 15.97
C HIS A 187 4.87 -9.51 15.34
N PHE A 188 5.87 -9.49 14.44
CA PHE A 188 6.28 -8.27 13.76
C PHE A 188 5.16 -7.68 12.89
N TYR A 189 4.41 -8.51 12.16
CA TYR A 189 3.30 -8.08 11.32
C TYR A 189 2.23 -7.31 12.11
N VAL A 190 1.97 -7.73 13.35
CA VAL A 190 0.99 -7.08 14.24
C VAL A 190 1.62 -5.88 14.97
N PHE A 191 2.93 -5.92 15.25
CA PHE A 191 3.65 -4.81 15.85
C PHE A 191 3.84 -3.62 14.90
N ALA A 192 4.03 -3.90 13.60
CA ALA A 192 4.42 -2.90 12.63
C ALA A 192 3.40 -1.75 12.56
N ASP A 193 3.94 -0.53 12.56
CA ASP A 193 3.24 0.76 12.46
C ASP A 193 2.76 0.96 11.02
N LYS A 194 1.71 0.22 10.68
CA LYS A 194 1.11 0.21 9.35
C LYS A 194 0.26 1.45 9.18
N VAL A 195 0.00 1.82 7.93
CA VAL A 195 -0.98 2.86 7.61
C VAL A 195 -2.31 2.48 8.28
N GLY A 196 -2.81 3.37 9.14
CA GLY A 196 -4.03 3.15 9.92
C GLY A 196 -3.83 2.54 11.31
N THR A 197 -2.61 2.18 11.73
CA THR A 197 -2.33 1.74 13.10
C THR A 197 -2.60 2.88 14.10
N LEU A 198 -3.40 2.59 15.13
CA LEU A 198 -3.75 3.53 16.20
C LEU A 198 -3.04 3.19 17.51
N LYS A 199 -3.06 1.91 17.89
CA LYS A 199 -2.50 1.43 19.17
C LYS A 199 -1.80 0.09 18.96
N VAL A 200 -0.73 -0.15 19.72
CA VAL A 200 0.02 -1.41 19.71
C VAL A 200 0.38 -1.76 21.15
N ALA A 201 0.25 -3.03 21.52
CA ALA A 201 0.70 -3.56 22.80
C ALA A 201 1.35 -4.93 22.61
N THR A 202 2.26 -5.29 23.50
CA THR A 202 2.92 -6.59 23.51
C THR A 202 2.92 -7.18 24.91
N SER A 203 3.09 -8.50 25.00
CA SER A 203 3.38 -9.19 26.27
C SER A 203 4.83 -9.02 26.74
N GLY A 204 5.52 -7.97 26.30
CA GLY A 204 6.97 -7.76 26.50
C GLY A 204 7.87 -8.51 25.52
N TYR A 205 7.33 -9.00 24.40
CA TYR A 205 8.10 -9.65 23.32
C TYR A 205 8.18 -8.73 22.10
N GLU A 206 9.29 -8.02 21.97
CA GLU A 206 9.44 -6.87 21.08
C GLU A 206 10.47 -7.11 19.96
N PRO A 207 10.23 -6.59 18.75
CA PRO A 207 11.19 -6.68 17.65
C PRO A 207 12.48 -5.92 17.97
N TRP A 208 13.60 -6.39 17.41
CA TRP A 208 14.97 -5.89 17.61
C TRP A 208 15.54 -6.03 19.02
N LYS A 209 14.70 -6.29 20.03
CA LYS A 209 15.09 -6.59 21.40
C LYS A 209 15.09 -8.10 21.66
N ASP A 210 13.95 -8.75 21.44
CA ASP A 210 13.77 -10.17 21.74
C ASP A 210 13.90 -11.08 20.51
N TYR A 211 13.83 -10.49 19.31
CA TYR A 211 14.06 -11.20 18.06
C TYR A 211 14.52 -10.29 16.92
N PRO A 212 15.34 -10.82 15.98
CA PRO A 212 15.75 -10.07 14.80
C PRO A 212 14.60 -9.97 13.78
N VAL A 213 14.38 -8.76 13.26
CA VAL A 213 13.51 -8.51 12.10
C VAL A 213 14.30 -8.71 10.81
N LYS A 214 13.69 -9.36 9.81
CA LYS A 214 14.31 -9.60 8.51
C LYS A 214 13.91 -8.53 7.51
N GLY A 215 14.84 -8.14 6.64
CA GLY A 215 14.59 -7.11 5.62
C GLY A 215 13.39 -7.44 4.72
N TRP A 216 13.25 -8.70 4.29
CA TRP A 216 12.14 -9.11 3.42
C TRP A 216 10.75 -8.97 4.08
N TRP A 217 10.66 -8.94 5.42
CA TRP A 217 9.40 -8.64 6.13
C TRP A 217 8.98 -7.19 5.90
N LEU A 218 9.96 -6.27 5.91
CA LEU A 218 9.75 -4.85 5.64
C LEU A 218 9.37 -4.65 4.18
N ASP A 219 10.11 -5.30 3.28
CA ASP A 219 9.94 -5.18 1.84
C ASP A 219 8.51 -5.60 1.43
N SER A 220 8.00 -6.73 1.96
CA SER A 220 6.62 -7.18 1.71
C SER A 220 5.58 -6.16 2.15
N LEU A 221 5.72 -5.59 3.36
CA LEU A 221 4.75 -4.62 3.87
C LEU A 221 4.80 -3.30 3.10
N TRP A 222 5.99 -2.85 2.70
CA TRP A 222 6.14 -1.63 1.90
C TRP A 222 5.60 -1.80 0.48
N SER A 223 5.90 -2.92 -0.18
CA SER A 223 5.36 -3.24 -1.51
C SER A 223 3.83 -3.44 -1.51
N GLU A 224 3.24 -3.88 -0.39
CA GLU A 224 1.79 -3.95 -0.21
C GLU A 224 1.15 -2.60 0.19
N HIS A 225 1.92 -1.50 0.20
CA HIS A 225 1.51 -0.17 0.65
C HIS A 225 0.98 -0.12 2.09
N LYS A 226 1.40 -1.07 2.93
CA LYS A 226 1.04 -1.12 4.36
C LYS A 226 1.95 -0.24 5.21
N LEU A 227 3.13 0.13 4.73
CA LEU A 227 4.03 1.08 5.40
C LEU A 227 4.17 2.34 4.56
N THR A 228 4.24 3.49 5.23
CA THR A 228 4.75 4.71 4.58
C THR A 228 6.25 4.57 4.31
N HIS A 229 6.77 5.37 3.38
CA HIS A 229 8.21 5.42 3.09
C HIS A 229 9.05 5.70 4.35
N ASP A 230 8.61 6.61 5.21
CA ASP A 230 9.36 7.00 6.40
C ASP A 230 9.38 5.90 7.45
N VAL A 231 8.25 5.22 7.68
CA VAL A 231 8.21 4.06 8.58
C VAL A 231 9.08 2.92 8.06
N TYR A 232 9.00 2.62 6.76
CA TYR A 232 9.84 1.62 6.12
C TYR A 232 11.34 1.92 6.28
N LEU A 233 11.77 3.15 6.03
CA LEU A 233 13.18 3.55 6.21
C LEU A 233 13.62 3.52 7.68
N ARG A 234 12.76 3.94 8.60
CA ARG A 234 13.01 3.85 10.05
C ARG A 234 13.26 2.40 10.46
N TYR A 235 12.44 1.45 9.99
CA TYR A 235 12.62 0.02 10.26
C TYR A 235 13.84 -0.56 9.53
N ALA A 236 14.10 -0.16 8.30
CA ALA A 236 15.27 -0.61 7.53
C ALA A 236 16.58 -0.21 8.23
N CYS A 237 16.62 0.98 8.84
CA CYS A 237 17.76 1.43 9.63
C CYS A 237 18.03 0.50 10.83
N GLN A 238 16.97 0.03 11.51
CA GLN A 238 17.09 -0.93 12.62
C GLN A 238 17.59 -2.32 12.16
N VAL A 239 17.22 -2.75 10.96
CA VAL A 239 17.73 -4.01 10.35
C VAL A 239 19.20 -3.89 9.95
N ARG A 240 19.67 -2.68 9.62
CA ARG A 240 21.03 -2.30 9.19
C ARG A 240 21.46 -2.87 7.83
N LEU A 241 21.33 -4.19 7.63
CA LEU A 241 21.74 -4.86 6.40
C LEU A 241 20.90 -4.43 5.21
N GLY A 242 21.57 -3.91 4.18
CA GLY A 242 20.95 -3.45 2.94
C GLY A 242 20.26 -2.08 3.05
N PHE A 243 20.48 -1.30 4.12
CA PHE A 243 19.83 0.01 4.30
C PHE A 243 20.08 0.98 3.14
N VAL A 244 21.33 1.11 2.67
CA VAL A 244 21.68 2.02 1.56
C VAL A 244 20.94 1.66 0.27
N GLY A 245 20.76 0.37 -0.02
CA GLY A 245 19.98 -0.07 -1.18
C GLY A 245 18.50 0.31 -1.06
N ARG A 246 17.91 0.09 0.11
CA ARG A 246 16.51 0.45 0.39
C ARG A 246 16.27 1.95 0.37
N LEU A 247 17.23 2.75 0.86
CA LEU A 247 17.16 4.21 0.79
C LEU A 247 17.06 4.69 -0.66
N LYS A 248 17.96 4.21 -1.53
CA LYS A 248 17.94 4.54 -2.96
C LYS A 248 16.65 4.11 -3.66
N GLN A 249 16.10 2.95 -3.29
CA GLN A 249 14.82 2.48 -3.82
C GLN A 249 13.67 3.43 -3.43
N VAL A 250 13.60 3.84 -2.17
CA VAL A 250 12.58 4.80 -1.71
C VAL A 250 12.74 6.15 -2.39
N GLU A 251 13.96 6.66 -2.52
CA GLU A 251 14.24 7.92 -3.22
C GLU A 251 13.80 7.87 -4.69
N SER A 252 14.08 6.75 -5.37
CA SER A 252 13.66 6.52 -6.75
C SER A 252 12.14 6.46 -6.88
N VAL A 253 11.44 5.73 -6.00
CA VAL A 253 9.97 5.67 -6.00
C VAL A 253 9.37 7.06 -5.76
N ARG A 254 9.82 7.79 -4.74
CA ARG A 254 9.38 9.17 -4.45
C ARG A 254 9.64 10.13 -5.60
N PHE A 255 10.73 9.93 -6.34
CA PHE A 255 11.02 10.72 -7.53
C PHE A 255 9.98 10.47 -8.63
N HIS A 256 9.68 9.20 -8.92
CA HIS A 256 8.69 8.84 -9.93
C HIS A 256 7.26 9.23 -9.57
N GLU A 257 6.87 9.08 -8.31
CA GLU A 257 5.56 9.54 -7.82
C GLU A 257 5.40 11.05 -8.03
N ARG A 258 6.41 11.85 -7.63
CA ARG A 258 6.41 13.30 -7.84
C ARG A 258 6.50 13.70 -9.31
N LEU A 259 7.22 12.94 -10.13
CA LEU A 259 7.29 13.21 -11.57
C LEU A 259 5.92 13.12 -12.23
N GLY A 260 5.09 12.15 -11.83
CA GLY A 260 3.71 12.04 -12.29
C GLY A 260 2.85 13.25 -11.87
N GLU A 261 3.02 13.72 -10.63
CA GLU A 261 2.35 14.95 -10.15
C GLU A 261 2.78 16.19 -10.97
N TYR A 262 4.08 16.35 -11.22
CA TYR A 262 4.60 17.45 -12.02
C TYR A 262 4.10 17.40 -13.46
N GLN A 263 4.01 16.23 -14.07
CA GLN A 263 3.48 16.07 -15.42
C GLN A 263 2.00 16.46 -15.49
N ALA A 264 1.20 16.05 -14.50
CA ALA A 264 -0.21 16.43 -14.43
C ALA A 264 -0.38 17.95 -14.24
N GLU A 265 0.42 18.56 -13.37
CA GLU A 265 0.43 20.01 -13.15
C GLU A 265 0.91 20.79 -14.39
N GLN A 266 1.93 20.26 -15.10
CA GLN A 266 2.44 20.82 -16.34
C GLN A 266 1.35 20.82 -17.41
N LEU A 267 0.64 19.71 -17.60
CA LEU A 267 -0.45 19.61 -18.58
C LEU A 267 -1.60 20.59 -18.25
N ALA A 268 -2.02 20.65 -16.98
CA ALA A 268 -3.05 21.59 -16.54
C ALA A 268 -2.61 23.05 -16.74
N THR A 269 -1.33 23.35 -16.57
CA THR A 269 -0.76 24.68 -16.79
C THR A 269 -0.67 25.00 -18.28
N GLU A 270 -0.24 24.06 -19.10
CA GLU A 270 -0.20 24.21 -20.55
C GLU A 270 -1.58 24.52 -21.13
N GLN A 271 -2.63 23.82 -20.67
CA GLN A 271 -4.02 24.11 -21.07
C GLN A 271 -4.44 25.55 -20.71
N ARG A 272 -4.08 26.04 -19.51
CA ARG A 272 -4.36 27.42 -19.10
C ARG A 272 -3.58 28.44 -19.94
N LEU A 273 -2.31 28.15 -20.25
CA LEU A 273 -1.47 29.03 -21.06
C LEU A 273 -1.88 29.03 -22.54
N GLN A 274 -2.42 27.92 -23.05
CA GLN A 274 -2.93 27.83 -24.41
C GLN A 274 -4.04 28.85 -24.67
N ALA A 275 -4.92 29.09 -23.68
CA ALA A 275 -5.98 30.10 -23.77
C ALA A 275 -5.44 31.55 -23.86
N LEU A 276 -4.18 31.78 -23.48
CA LEU A 276 -3.51 33.09 -23.57
C LEU A 276 -2.67 33.23 -24.84
N LYS A 277 -2.51 32.17 -25.64
CA LYS A 277 -1.73 32.25 -26.87
C LYS A 277 -2.44 33.16 -27.87
N ARG A 278 -1.70 34.15 -28.32
CA ARG A 278 -2.08 35.06 -29.41
C ARG A 278 -1.56 34.51 -30.74
N PRO A 279 -2.26 34.74 -31.85
CA PRO A 279 -1.76 34.35 -33.17
C PRO A 279 -0.43 35.07 -33.46
N PHE A 280 0.48 34.38 -34.14
CA PHE A 280 1.70 35.00 -34.64
C PHE A 280 1.36 35.92 -35.81
N ARG A 281 2.12 37.01 -35.93
CA ARG A 281 1.96 37.97 -37.02
C ARG A 281 2.24 37.31 -38.37
N PRO A 282 1.38 37.47 -39.39
CA PRO A 282 1.57 36.86 -40.70
C PRO A 282 2.92 37.22 -41.35
N GLU A 283 3.40 38.46 -41.20
CA GLU A 283 4.69 38.87 -41.76
C GLU A 283 5.88 38.11 -41.15
N VAL A 284 5.80 37.70 -39.88
CA VAL A 284 6.83 36.91 -39.22
C VAL A 284 6.87 35.50 -39.79
N LEU A 285 5.71 34.88 -39.98
CA LEU A 285 5.61 33.53 -40.56
C LEU A 285 6.05 33.51 -42.03
N ALA A 286 5.66 34.52 -42.80
CA ALA A 286 6.08 34.67 -44.19
C ALA A 286 7.61 34.83 -44.32
N ALA A 287 8.25 35.56 -43.39
CA ALA A 287 9.70 35.71 -43.37
C ALA A 287 10.45 34.40 -43.06
N LEU A 288 9.83 33.46 -42.34
CA LEU A 288 10.41 32.15 -42.02
C LEU A 288 10.22 31.11 -43.13
N GLN A 289 9.25 31.30 -44.02
CA GLN A 289 8.90 30.32 -45.06
C GLN A 289 10.10 29.86 -45.91
N PRO A 290 11.00 30.75 -46.40
CA PRO A 290 12.13 30.31 -47.23
C PRO A 290 13.10 29.40 -46.46
N TRP A 291 13.24 29.60 -45.15
CA TRP A 291 14.03 28.72 -44.31
C TRP A 291 13.34 27.36 -44.12
N ALA A 292 12.02 27.32 -43.95
CA ALA A 292 11.29 26.09 -43.79
C ALA A 292 11.30 25.24 -45.08
N ASP A 293 11.13 25.89 -46.24
CA ASP A 293 11.03 25.25 -47.56
C ASP A 293 12.29 24.44 -47.93
N GLN A 294 13.46 24.82 -47.41
CA GLN A 294 14.72 24.13 -47.69
C GLN A 294 14.67 22.64 -47.30
N TYR A 295 13.86 22.29 -46.29
CA TYR A 295 13.72 20.93 -45.76
C TYR A 295 12.76 20.06 -46.57
N SER A 296 12.14 20.59 -47.64
CA SER A 296 11.35 19.78 -48.58
C SER A 296 12.24 18.95 -49.52
N ALA A 297 13.40 19.49 -49.90
CA ALA A 297 14.36 18.84 -50.79
C ALA A 297 15.56 18.25 -50.02
N ASP A 298 16.22 17.26 -50.62
CA ASP A 298 17.46 16.72 -50.07
C ASP A 298 18.64 17.65 -50.38
N GLN A 299 19.37 18.01 -49.33
CA GLN A 299 20.57 18.85 -49.41
C GLN A 299 21.73 18.18 -48.68
N LEU A 300 22.96 18.56 -49.04
CA LEU A 300 24.16 18.11 -48.32
C LEU A 300 24.26 18.75 -46.93
N ARG A 301 23.77 19.99 -46.80
CA ARG A 301 23.78 20.80 -45.58
C ARG A 301 22.53 21.68 -45.59
N TYR A 302 21.94 21.87 -44.42
CA TYR A 302 20.80 22.74 -44.19
C TYR A 302 21.22 23.90 -43.29
N LYS A 303 20.57 25.05 -43.45
CA LYS A 303 20.75 26.20 -42.58
C LYS A 303 19.93 26.05 -41.31
N PHE A 304 20.53 26.31 -40.16
CA PHE A 304 19.80 26.41 -38.89
C PHE A 304 19.15 27.80 -38.75
N LEU A 305 18.03 27.87 -38.04
CA LEU A 305 17.32 29.12 -37.76
C LEU A 305 17.81 29.74 -36.46
N VAL A 306 18.02 31.06 -36.48
CA VAL A 306 18.23 31.89 -35.30
C VAL A 306 17.11 32.91 -35.19
N LEU A 307 16.29 32.76 -34.15
CA LEU A 307 15.31 33.76 -33.74
C LEU A 307 15.96 34.69 -32.72
N ARG A 308 16.34 35.87 -33.17
CA ARG A 308 17.03 36.88 -32.34
C ARG A 308 16.07 37.97 -31.89
N GLY A 309 16.15 38.37 -30.63
CA GLY A 309 15.46 39.56 -30.14
C GLY A 309 15.43 39.62 -28.62
N GLY A 310 15.13 40.81 -28.10
CA GLY A 310 15.08 41.06 -26.66
C GLY A 310 14.08 40.19 -25.89
N SER A 311 14.09 40.34 -24.58
CA SER A 311 13.15 39.65 -23.69
C SER A 311 11.70 39.97 -24.05
N ARG A 312 10.81 38.97 -23.91
CA ARG A 312 9.35 39.07 -24.16
C ARG A 312 8.90 39.35 -25.59
N THR A 313 9.79 39.27 -26.58
CA THR A 313 9.42 39.31 -28.02
C THR A 313 8.61 38.10 -28.49
N GLY A 314 8.54 37.03 -27.68
CA GLY A 314 7.83 35.79 -28.02
C GLY A 314 8.69 34.75 -28.75
N LYS A 315 10.01 34.99 -28.92
CA LYS A 315 10.94 34.10 -29.63
C LYS A 315 10.82 32.62 -29.27
N SER A 316 10.83 32.28 -27.98
CA SER A 316 10.70 30.89 -27.51
C SER A 316 9.31 30.29 -27.77
N THR A 317 8.26 31.11 -27.72
CA THR A 317 6.89 30.65 -28.00
C THR A 317 6.73 30.36 -29.49
N LEU A 318 7.24 31.25 -30.35
CA LEU A 318 7.30 31.04 -31.79
C LEU A 318 8.09 29.77 -32.13
N ALA A 319 9.31 29.65 -31.59
CA ALA A 319 10.18 28.49 -31.81
C ALA A 319 9.51 27.17 -31.47
N LYS A 320 8.78 27.10 -30.34
CA LYS A 320 8.06 25.90 -29.88
C LYS A 320 6.82 25.57 -30.72
N SER A 321 6.31 26.53 -31.49
CA SER A 321 5.08 26.37 -32.28
C SER A 321 5.35 26.13 -33.78
N LEU A 322 6.61 26.16 -34.23
CA LEU A 322 6.96 25.96 -35.64
C LEU A 322 6.52 24.58 -36.16
N GLY A 323 6.50 23.58 -35.28
CA GLY A 323 5.94 22.26 -35.56
C GLY A 323 4.48 22.30 -36.01
N ASP A 324 3.66 23.09 -35.32
CA ASP A 324 2.24 23.27 -35.65
C ASP A 324 2.07 24.12 -36.92
N VAL A 325 2.93 25.12 -37.11
CA VAL A 325 2.88 26.03 -38.27
C VAL A 325 3.24 25.30 -39.58
N TYR A 326 4.27 24.45 -39.57
CA TYR A 326 4.81 23.79 -40.75
C TYR A 326 4.49 22.28 -40.84
N GLY A 327 3.78 21.73 -39.86
CA GLY A 327 3.36 20.33 -39.84
C GLY A 327 4.50 19.34 -39.57
N TRP A 328 5.54 19.74 -38.84
CA TRP A 328 6.69 18.88 -38.52
C TRP A 328 6.48 18.02 -37.27
N GLY A 329 5.50 18.33 -36.42
CA GLY A 329 5.31 17.67 -35.12
C GLY A 329 6.06 18.37 -33.99
N SER A 330 6.13 17.74 -32.82
CA SER A 330 6.65 18.38 -31.60
C SER A 330 8.17 18.61 -31.63
N PRO A 331 8.66 19.72 -31.04
CA PRO A 331 10.10 19.93 -30.84
C PRO A 331 10.69 19.00 -29.79
N TYR A 332 11.94 18.60 -29.99
CA TYR A 332 12.83 18.29 -28.88
C TYR A 332 13.46 19.58 -28.35
N ILE A 333 13.32 19.88 -27.06
CA ILE A 333 13.74 21.15 -26.48
C ILE A 333 14.91 20.94 -25.52
N GLN A 334 16.03 21.61 -25.78
CA GLN A 334 17.10 21.80 -24.81
C GLN A 334 17.20 23.28 -24.46
N THR A 335 17.04 23.63 -23.19
CA THR A 335 17.39 24.98 -22.72
C THR A 335 18.90 25.04 -22.52
N VAL A 336 19.59 25.91 -23.26
CA VAL A 336 21.06 25.97 -23.24
C VAL A 336 21.55 26.68 -21.99
N GLN A 337 21.17 27.94 -21.71
CA GLN A 337 21.47 28.64 -20.43
C GLN A 337 22.88 28.37 -19.83
N GLY A 338 23.93 28.33 -20.66
CA GLY A 338 25.31 28.04 -20.22
C GLY A 338 25.73 26.56 -20.28
N ALA A 339 24.89 25.69 -20.83
CA ALA A 339 25.24 24.32 -21.17
C ALA A 339 26.42 24.31 -22.15
N PRO A 340 27.49 23.55 -21.87
CA PRO A 340 28.71 23.55 -22.68
C PRO A 340 28.55 22.80 -24.01
N ALA A 341 27.47 22.03 -24.18
CA ALA A 341 27.27 21.15 -25.32
C ALA A 341 25.78 20.87 -25.58
N PRO A 342 25.41 20.55 -26.83
CA PRO A 342 24.13 19.91 -27.13
C PRO A 342 23.97 18.59 -26.39
N ASP A 343 22.83 18.42 -25.72
CA ASP A 343 22.40 17.16 -25.13
C ASP A 343 21.15 16.64 -25.84
N LEU A 344 21.37 15.74 -26.79
CA LEU A 344 20.36 15.10 -27.63
C LEU A 344 20.15 13.62 -27.26
N LYS A 345 20.46 13.23 -26.02
CA LYS A 345 20.36 11.81 -25.61
C LYS A 345 18.94 11.27 -25.69
N GLU A 346 17.95 12.14 -25.45
CA GLU A 346 16.52 11.81 -25.52
C GLU A 346 15.88 12.26 -26.83
N PHE A 347 16.66 12.80 -27.77
CA PHE A 347 16.15 13.12 -29.10
C PHE A 347 15.84 11.83 -29.86
N ASP A 348 14.59 11.72 -30.28
CA ASP A 348 14.10 10.67 -31.16
C ASP A 348 13.50 11.29 -32.43
N LYS A 349 14.04 10.92 -33.60
CA LYS A 349 13.62 11.45 -34.89
C LYS A 349 12.22 10.97 -35.31
N GLU A 350 11.72 9.87 -34.72
CA GLU A 350 10.35 9.41 -34.98
C GLU A 350 9.32 10.20 -34.17
N SER A 351 9.68 10.58 -32.94
CA SER A 351 8.80 11.33 -32.03
C SER A 351 8.91 12.85 -32.16
N HIS A 352 10.06 13.36 -32.63
CA HIS A 352 10.34 14.80 -32.69
C HIS A 352 10.54 15.29 -34.13
N GLY A 353 9.83 16.37 -34.47
CA GLY A 353 9.89 16.98 -35.79
C GLY A 353 11.14 17.82 -36.03
N TYR A 354 11.69 18.40 -34.97
CA TYR A 354 12.80 19.35 -35.03
C TYR A 354 13.47 19.51 -33.66
N ILE A 355 14.64 20.15 -33.65
CA ILE A 355 15.41 20.44 -32.44
C ILE A 355 15.37 21.93 -32.15
N LEU A 356 15.05 22.27 -30.90
CA LEU A 356 15.08 23.63 -30.37
C LEU A 356 16.15 23.75 -29.28
N PHE A 357 17.18 24.54 -29.56
CA PHE A 357 18.10 25.06 -28.55
C PHE A 357 17.58 26.41 -28.05
N ASP A 358 16.86 26.39 -26.93
CA ASP A 358 16.24 27.59 -26.34
C ASP A 358 17.27 28.34 -25.48
N ASN A 359 17.34 29.66 -25.63
CA ASN A 359 18.18 30.57 -24.88
C ASN A 359 19.69 30.28 -25.00
N VAL A 360 20.18 30.29 -26.25
CA VAL A 360 21.61 30.23 -26.59
C VAL A 360 22.24 31.59 -26.28
N ASN A 361 23.20 31.60 -25.34
CA ASN A 361 23.82 32.83 -24.84
C ASN A 361 25.18 33.14 -25.50
N ASP A 362 25.77 32.18 -26.21
CA ASP A 362 27.09 32.31 -26.82
C ASP A 362 27.11 31.54 -28.16
N MET A 363 27.56 32.19 -29.22
CA MET A 363 27.68 31.56 -30.54
C MET A 363 28.72 30.43 -30.55
N GLN A 364 29.66 30.38 -29.61
CA GLN A 364 30.65 29.31 -29.52
C GLN A 364 29.98 27.92 -29.40
N PHE A 365 28.82 27.84 -28.75
CA PHE A 365 27.97 26.65 -28.71
C PHE A 365 27.64 26.11 -30.12
N VAL A 366 27.50 26.99 -31.11
CA VAL A 366 27.24 26.61 -32.51
C VAL A 366 28.53 26.25 -33.22
N LEU A 367 29.59 27.04 -32.99
CA LEU A 367 30.89 26.84 -33.64
C LEU A 367 31.57 25.54 -33.21
N ASP A 368 31.40 25.09 -31.98
CA ASP A 368 31.95 23.82 -31.51
C ASP A 368 31.24 22.61 -32.16
N TYR A 369 30.01 22.81 -32.63
CA TYR A 369 29.15 21.75 -33.17
C TYR A 369 28.67 22.03 -34.60
N ARG A 370 29.50 22.71 -35.42
CA ARG A 370 29.21 23.09 -36.82
C ARG A 370 28.59 21.97 -37.66
N ALA A 371 29.18 20.77 -37.58
CA ALA A 371 28.71 19.64 -38.36
C ALA A 371 27.30 19.18 -37.93
N LEU A 372 26.98 19.26 -36.63
CA LEU A 372 25.67 18.87 -36.10
C LEU A 372 24.59 19.86 -36.54
N VAL A 373 24.84 21.17 -36.38
CA VAL A 373 23.84 22.22 -36.64
C VAL A 373 23.50 22.40 -38.13
N GLN A 374 24.34 21.85 -39.01
CA GLN A 374 24.09 21.81 -40.46
C GLN A 374 23.17 20.66 -40.89
N SER A 375 22.72 19.81 -39.98
CA SER A 375 21.80 18.69 -40.24
C SER A 375 22.21 17.82 -41.44
N ASN A 376 23.52 17.58 -41.60
CA ASN A 376 24.06 16.77 -42.70
C ASN A 376 23.88 15.27 -42.46
N ASN A 377 24.25 14.44 -43.44
CA ASN A 377 24.04 12.99 -43.39
C ASN A 377 25.10 12.22 -42.57
N SER A 378 25.86 12.90 -41.70
CA SER A 378 26.83 12.23 -40.83
C SER A 378 26.16 11.76 -39.53
N VAL A 379 26.71 10.70 -38.93
CA VAL A 379 26.40 10.33 -37.55
C VAL A 379 27.30 11.15 -36.62
N HIS A 380 26.70 11.89 -35.70
CA HIS A 380 27.42 12.71 -34.74
C HIS A 380 27.59 11.96 -33.42
N THR A 381 28.74 12.11 -32.78
CA THR A 381 28.99 11.56 -31.43
C THR A 381 28.99 12.71 -30.43
N LEU A 382 28.12 12.63 -29.42
CA LEU A 382 27.96 13.61 -28.35
C LEU A 382 28.23 12.95 -26.99
N GLY A 383 28.22 13.74 -25.91
CA GLY A 383 28.45 13.22 -24.55
C GLY A 383 29.89 12.75 -24.28
N GLN A 384 30.86 13.30 -25.03
CA GLN A 384 32.26 12.91 -24.88
C GLN A 384 32.81 13.39 -23.53
N SER A 385 33.11 12.44 -22.65
CA SER A 385 33.91 12.63 -21.43
C SER A 385 35.28 11.99 -21.60
N GLN A 386 36.25 12.32 -20.73
CA GLN A 386 37.60 11.73 -20.75
C GLN A 386 37.61 10.19 -20.74
N THR A 387 36.56 9.55 -20.20
CA THR A 387 36.43 8.09 -20.11
C THR A 387 35.54 7.48 -21.19
N GLY A 388 34.85 8.28 -22.01
CA GLY A 388 33.97 7.81 -23.10
C GLY A 388 32.69 7.08 -22.68
N MET A 389 32.48 6.83 -21.39
CA MET A 389 31.35 6.02 -20.87
C MET A 389 29.97 6.64 -21.11
N TYR A 390 29.90 7.95 -21.37
CA TYR A 390 28.66 8.67 -21.62
C TYR A 390 28.48 9.09 -23.09
N ALA A 391 29.35 8.64 -23.99
CA ALA A 391 29.25 8.97 -25.40
C ALA A 391 28.05 8.29 -26.04
N TYR A 392 27.28 9.04 -26.83
CA TYR A 392 26.15 8.51 -27.60
C TYR A 392 26.17 9.08 -29.03
N ARG A 393 25.42 8.43 -29.92
CA ARG A 393 25.37 8.77 -31.34
C ARG A 393 24.00 9.30 -31.71
N VAL A 394 23.99 10.30 -32.58
CA VAL A 394 22.76 10.90 -33.11
C VAL A 394 22.89 11.14 -34.61
N TRP A 395 21.80 10.92 -35.34
CA TRP A 395 21.71 11.18 -36.77
C TRP A 395 20.60 12.21 -37.03
N VAL A 396 21.00 13.43 -37.40
CA VAL A 396 20.09 14.59 -37.53
C VAL A 396 19.91 15.03 -38.99
N TYR A 397 20.10 14.11 -39.95
CA TYR A 397 19.94 14.44 -41.36
C TYR A 397 18.54 15.00 -41.65
N LYS A 398 18.49 16.19 -42.28
CA LYS A 398 17.24 16.87 -42.66
C LYS A 398 16.33 17.22 -41.47
N VAL A 399 16.87 17.25 -40.25
CA VAL A 399 16.14 17.70 -39.05
C VAL A 399 16.27 19.22 -38.95
N PRO A 400 15.18 19.99 -38.88
CA PRO A 400 15.26 21.42 -38.63
C PRO A 400 15.88 21.72 -37.27
N ILE A 401 16.80 22.68 -37.24
CA ILE A 401 17.46 23.13 -36.01
C ILE A 401 17.14 24.60 -35.81
N VAL A 402 16.56 24.92 -34.66
CA VAL A 402 16.08 26.24 -34.28
C VAL A 402 16.80 26.68 -33.01
N MET A 403 17.22 27.93 -32.97
CA MET A 403 17.88 28.54 -31.82
C MET A 403 17.19 29.84 -31.48
N THR A 404 16.98 30.10 -30.19
CA THR A 404 16.56 31.42 -29.71
C THR A 404 17.74 32.11 -29.06
N VAL A 405 17.97 33.36 -29.45
CA VAL A 405 19.12 34.16 -29.01
C VAL A 405 18.60 35.50 -28.51
N ASP A 406 19.03 35.89 -27.32
CA ASP A 406 18.70 37.20 -26.76
C ASP A 406 19.63 38.28 -27.34
N ASP A 407 19.18 39.54 -27.38
CA ASP A 407 20.01 40.65 -27.88
C ASP A 407 21.29 40.85 -27.05
N SER A 408 21.25 40.45 -25.77
CA SER A 408 22.37 40.48 -24.83
C SER A 408 23.39 39.33 -24.98
N ALA A 409 23.10 38.33 -25.82
CA ALA A 409 23.99 37.19 -26.04
C ALA A 409 25.29 37.59 -26.78
N VAL A 410 26.36 36.82 -26.54
CA VAL A 410 27.62 36.96 -27.29
C VAL A 410 27.43 36.35 -28.68
N TRP A 411 26.95 37.17 -29.62
CA TRP A 411 26.56 36.72 -30.95
C TRP A 411 26.99 37.68 -32.05
N ASN A 412 27.79 37.18 -33.00
CA ASN A 412 28.22 37.93 -34.19
C ASN A 412 27.67 37.29 -35.46
N SER A 413 26.55 37.81 -35.96
CA SER A 413 25.91 37.35 -37.21
C SER A 413 26.79 37.56 -38.47
N HIS A 414 27.86 38.35 -38.37
CA HIS A 414 28.80 38.60 -39.47
C HIS A 414 30.00 37.64 -39.47
N GLU A 415 30.13 36.75 -38.47
CA GLU A 415 31.13 35.70 -38.52
C GLU A 415 30.93 34.88 -39.81
N PRO A 416 31.97 34.69 -40.66
CA PRO A 416 31.79 34.18 -42.02
C PRO A 416 31.05 32.84 -42.08
N TRP A 417 31.38 31.91 -41.19
CA TRP A 417 30.75 30.60 -41.19
C TRP A 417 29.29 30.67 -40.75
N ILE A 418 28.98 31.42 -39.69
CA ILE A 418 27.62 31.65 -39.20
C ILE A 418 26.78 32.29 -40.30
N ARG A 419 27.26 33.37 -40.92
CA ARG A 419 26.53 34.10 -41.98
C ARG A 419 26.14 33.20 -43.14
N GLU A 420 26.98 32.26 -43.52
CA GLU A 420 26.74 31.35 -44.64
C GLU A 420 25.78 30.20 -44.28
N ASN A 421 25.77 29.75 -43.03
CA ASN A 421 25.08 28.54 -42.58
C ASN A 421 23.83 28.82 -41.71
N MET A 422 23.57 30.07 -41.39
CA MET A 422 22.43 30.51 -40.59
C MET A 422 21.34 31.13 -41.47
N PHE A 423 20.10 30.97 -41.04
CA PHE A 423 19.01 31.86 -41.38
C PHE A 423 18.63 32.66 -40.13
N GLU A 424 18.77 33.98 -40.16
CA GLU A 424 18.47 34.83 -39.00
C GLU A 424 17.19 35.62 -39.23
N LEU A 425 16.31 35.58 -38.22
CA LEU A 425 15.16 36.48 -38.12
C LEU A 425 15.28 37.32 -36.85
N VAL A 426 15.42 38.63 -37.03
CA VAL A 426 15.51 39.60 -35.92
C VAL A 426 14.12 40.14 -35.60
N LEU A 427 13.62 39.82 -34.40
CA LEU A 427 12.35 40.27 -33.86
C LEU A 427 12.54 41.60 -33.11
N ARG A 428 12.09 42.70 -33.72
CA ARG A 428 12.18 44.05 -33.12
C ARG A 428 11.07 44.36 -32.10
N GLY A 429 10.18 43.42 -31.85
CA GLY A 429 9.04 43.55 -30.96
C GLY A 429 8.31 42.22 -30.80
N PRO A 430 7.14 42.20 -30.14
CA PRO A 430 6.30 41.01 -30.04
C PRO A 430 5.99 40.43 -31.43
N CYS A 431 6.25 39.13 -31.61
CA CYS A 431 5.93 38.40 -32.84
C CYS A 431 4.47 37.94 -32.93
N TYR A 432 3.63 38.37 -32.00
CA TYR A 432 2.21 38.05 -31.87
C TYR A 432 1.36 39.32 -31.85
N GLU A 433 0.05 39.16 -32.08
CA GLU A 433 -0.96 40.24 -32.10
C GLU A 433 -1.72 40.38 -30.77
#